data_AF-A0A6A6YHR1-F1
#
_entry.id   AF-A0A6A6YHR1-F1
#
_cell.length_a   1.000
_cell.length_b   1.000
_cell.length_c   1.000
_cell.angle_alpha   90.00
_cell.angle_beta   90.00
_cell.angle_gamma   90.00
#
_symmetry.space_group_name_H-M   'P 1'
#
loop_
_entity.id
_entity.type
_entity.pdbx_description
1 polymer ?
#
loop_
_entity_poly.entity_id
_entity_poly.type
_entity_poly.pdbx_seq_one_letter_code
_entity_poly.pdbx_strand_id
1 'polypeptide(L)'
;MAKWNRNNVHLAFMGRDDLPLEDILEINGVDEKKCKVYWHDARPDYSEYSTDFRAEASVAAAMNHIHSYIHPQVAIIDDSASEDAFFVRSIRAKAKVQDVPIIEVPKDGSDNFVWLCRLDSGSLRSWHRSTIDILIQAPSQSSGSLIRLLRSIQTADYRGLKPPRLIVELPSRLDPPTQYYLENLIWPPAAKDSPLASSEIILRHRIPNEQSSQEESSIRFLESFFPTSPADSHVLLLSSQAELSPLYYHYLKYNLLEYKYSVYGAEDALNVMGLALELPSYLLDGTSTLKAPTLADMNDSKYKAMTGVPSVPFVWQAPNSNAALYFGDRWVELHSFLSNRISAEHKTPKKSPRTKLISETFPAWAEYMLEFMRTRGYGLIYPGTLSSESLAKVHNELYQLPEEFQVPLSEPKQKAGDAPPPKKPAQPFLTDESPPPPPVNAETPLVPFSRPLHAALPFDGDLPEIPHMPHLLYSGKLIEPANVTREADAFAAKFREEVGGCAPVPKGRRRKVLPGSARDLFCFGDEDEDDFEDEDERLLGPEATDAFWGRKPAVVEEDASSVVAAASAAASETVSSATAVKEEV
;
A
#
# COMPACT_ATOMS: atom_id res chain seq x y z
N MET A 1 -10.99 12.97 -16.34
CA MET A 1 -9.66 12.43 -16.69
C MET A 1 -8.90 13.31 -17.69
N ALA A 2 -9.42 13.59 -18.90
CA ALA A 2 -8.72 14.37 -19.93
C ALA A 2 -8.18 15.74 -19.48
N LYS A 3 -8.90 16.45 -18.59
CA LYS A 3 -8.46 17.74 -18.01
C LYS A 3 -7.09 17.67 -17.31
N TRP A 4 -6.75 16.54 -16.70
CA TRP A 4 -5.48 16.35 -15.98
C TRP A 4 -4.30 16.05 -16.92
N ASN A 5 -4.58 15.74 -18.20
CA ASN A 5 -3.55 15.48 -19.23
C ASN A 5 -2.51 14.42 -18.85
N ARG A 6 -2.88 13.45 -18.00
CA ARG A 6 -2.04 12.30 -17.62
C ARG A 6 -2.26 11.08 -18.52
N ASN A 7 -3.43 10.99 -19.17
CA ASN A 7 -3.85 9.86 -19.99
C ASN A 7 -4.46 10.33 -21.30
N ASN A 8 -4.28 9.55 -22.35
CA ASN A 8 -5.07 9.65 -23.59
C ASN A 8 -6.40 8.94 -23.37
N VAL A 9 -7.50 9.71 -23.39
CA VAL A 9 -8.84 9.20 -23.05
C VAL A 9 -9.63 8.98 -24.33
N HIS A 10 -10.10 7.75 -24.52
CA HIS A 10 -10.98 7.35 -25.61
C HIS A 10 -12.33 6.94 -25.01
N LEU A 11 -13.43 7.47 -25.54
CA LEU A 11 -14.78 7.11 -25.15
C LEU A 11 -15.48 6.47 -26.34
N ALA A 12 -15.97 5.24 -26.17
CA ALA A 12 -16.62 4.46 -27.22
C ALA A 12 -18.06 4.11 -26.81
N PHE A 13 -19.03 4.48 -27.65
CA PHE A 13 -20.44 4.14 -27.43
C PHE A 13 -20.75 2.78 -28.02
N MET A 14 -21.27 1.84 -27.21
CA MET A 14 -21.57 0.47 -27.63
C MET A 14 -22.99 0.03 -27.22
N GLY A 15 -23.95 0.95 -27.34
CA GLY A 15 -25.35 0.73 -26.99
C GLY A 15 -26.26 0.36 -28.18
N ARG A 16 -27.57 0.41 -27.93
CA ARG A 16 -28.61 0.20 -28.95
C ARG A 16 -29.23 1.48 -29.49
N ASP A 17 -29.25 2.52 -28.68
CA ASP A 17 -29.84 3.79 -29.06
C ASP A 17 -29.07 4.37 -30.25
N ASP A 18 -29.79 4.77 -31.31
CA ASP A 18 -29.21 5.28 -32.56
C ASP A 18 -29.15 6.82 -32.59
N LEU A 19 -28.94 7.44 -31.43
CA LEU A 19 -28.75 8.89 -31.35
C LEU A 19 -27.41 9.29 -32.00
N PRO A 20 -27.39 10.24 -32.96
CA PRO A 20 -26.13 10.73 -33.51
C PRO A 20 -25.16 11.17 -32.42
N LEU A 21 -23.86 10.91 -32.63
CA LEU A 21 -22.83 11.24 -31.65
C LEU A 21 -22.84 12.74 -31.33
N GLU A 22 -23.04 13.58 -32.35
CA GLU A 22 -23.12 15.03 -32.21
C GLU A 22 -24.26 15.45 -31.26
N ASP A 23 -25.42 14.80 -31.37
CA ASP A 23 -26.58 15.08 -30.51
C ASP A 23 -26.30 14.65 -29.06
N ILE A 24 -25.65 13.50 -28.87
CA ILE A 24 -25.25 13.03 -27.53
C ILE A 24 -24.31 14.05 -26.87
N LEU A 25 -23.32 14.55 -27.61
CA LEU A 25 -22.37 15.54 -27.11
C LEU A 25 -23.05 16.88 -26.80
N GLU A 26 -23.95 17.34 -27.67
CA GLU A 26 -24.70 18.59 -27.47
C GLU A 26 -25.61 18.51 -26.24
N ILE A 27 -26.38 17.43 -26.09
CA ILE A 27 -27.29 17.22 -24.95
C ILE A 27 -26.52 17.23 -23.62
N ASN A 28 -25.31 16.68 -23.61
CA ASN A 28 -24.45 16.63 -22.42
C ASN A 28 -23.58 17.89 -22.25
N GLY A 29 -23.72 18.90 -23.12
CA GLY A 29 -22.99 20.16 -23.04
C GLY A 29 -21.48 20.01 -23.22
N VAL A 30 -21.04 18.99 -23.98
CA VAL A 30 -19.63 18.69 -24.18
C VAL A 30 -19.05 19.57 -25.30
N ASP A 31 -18.11 20.43 -24.94
CA ASP A 31 -17.33 21.22 -25.91
C ASP A 31 -16.06 20.46 -26.30
N GLU A 32 -16.02 19.92 -27.52
CA GLU A 32 -14.88 19.15 -28.06
C GLU A 32 -13.56 19.92 -28.00
N LYS A 33 -13.57 21.26 -28.05
CA LYS A 33 -12.33 22.05 -27.97
C LYS A 33 -11.79 22.11 -26.55
N LYS A 34 -12.67 22.07 -25.55
CA LYS A 34 -12.29 22.12 -24.13
C LYS A 34 -12.03 20.73 -23.56
N CYS A 35 -12.74 19.71 -24.05
CA CYS A 35 -12.62 18.34 -23.61
C CYS A 35 -11.81 17.52 -24.62
N LYS A 36 -10.50 17.35 -24.35
CA LYS A 36 -9.58 16.56 -25.19
C LYS A 36 -9.81 15.05 -25.00
N VAL A 37 -10.97 14.57 -25.45
CA VAL A 37 -11.35 13.15 -25.48
C VAL A 37 -11.51 12.73 -26.94
N TYR A 38 -11.07 11.52 -27.27
CA TYR A 38 -11.33 10.91 -28.57
C TYR A 38 -12.65 10.15 -28.50
N TRP A 39 -13.62 10.59 -29.28
CA TRP A 39 -14.96 10.00 -29.32
C TRP A 39 -15.07 8.97 -30.43
N HIS A 40 -15.64 7.81 -30.13
CA HIS A 40 -15.82 6.70 -31.07
C HIS A 40 -17.26 6.23 -31.04
N ASP A 41 -17.88 6.13 -32.22
CA ASP A 41 -19.12 5.39 -32.37
C ASP A 41 -18.79 3.94 -32.70
N ALA A 42 -19.10 3.04 -31.77
CA ALA A 42 -18.83 1.61 -31.88
C ALA A 42 -20.12 0.78 -31.92
N ARG A 43 -21.26 1.42 -32.21
CA ARG A 43 -22.56 0.76 -32.37
C ARG A 43 -22.63 0.03 -33.71
N PRO A 44 -23.36 -1.09 -33.78
CA PRO A 44 -23.61 -1.77 -35.06
C PRO A 44 -24.63 -1.00 -35.90
N ASP A 45 -24.58 -1.18 -37.23
CA ASP A 45 -25.65 -0.71 -38.12
C ASP A 45 -27.02 -1.24 -37.66
N TYR A 46 -28.06 -0.40 -37.70
CA TYR A 46 -29.40 -0.76 -37.21
C TYR A 46 -29.38 -1.27 -35.76
N SER A 47 -28.70 -0.52 -34.87
CA SER A 47 -28.49 -0.87 -33.46
C SER A 47 -29.81 -1.06 -32.69
N GLU A 48 -30.83 -0.25 -32.99
CA GLU A 48 -32.17 -0.33 -32.37
C GLU A 48 -32.87 -1.68 -32.61
N TYR A 49 -32.62 -2.29 -33.77
CA TYR A 49 -33.21 -3.57 -34.19
C TYR A 49 -32.31 -4.76 -33.87
N SER A 50 -31.19 -4.54 -33.19
CA SER A 50 -30.21 -5.56 -32.89
C SER A 50 -30.71 -6.49 -31.78
N THR A 51 -30.65 -7.80 -32.03
CA THR A 51 -30.91 -8.80 -30.99
C THR A 51 -29.79 -8.79 -29.95
N ASP A 52 -30.06 -9.29 -28.73
CA ASP A 52 -29.03 -9.46 -27.68
C ASP A 52 -27.77 -10.15 -28.20
N PHE A 53 -27.93 -11.20 -28.99
CA PHE A 53 -26.82 -11.93 -29.59
C PHE A 53 -26.00 -11.07 -30.55
N ARG A 54 -26.66 -10.30 -31.43
CA ARG A 54 -25.99 -9.43 -32.40
C ARG A 54 -25.31 -8.26 -31.69
N ALA A 55 -25.94 -7.67 -30.69
CA ALA A 55 -25.37 -6.60 -29.88
C ALA A 55 -24.14 -7.07 -29.09
N GLU A 56 -24.21 -8.25 -28.46
CA GLU A 56 -23.07 -8.88 -27.78
C GLU A 56 -21.90 -9.13 -28.72
N ALA A 57 -22.17 -9.66 -29.93
CA ALA A 57 -21.15 -9.87 -30.96
C ALA A 57 -20.55 -8.55 -31.47
N SER A 58 -21.34 -7.48 -31.56
CA SER A 58 -20.87 -6.15 -31.95
C SER A 58 -19.89 -5.57 -30.93
N VAL A 59 -20.24 -5.60 -29.64
CA VAL A 59 -19.35 -5.18 -28.54
C VAL A 59 -18.03 -5.97 -28.60
N ALA A 60 -18.13 -7.28 -28.85
CA ALA A 60 -16.96 -8.14 -28.97
C ALA A 60 -16.07 -7.76 -30.17
N ALA A 61 -16.65 -7.40 -31.30
CA ALA A 61 -15.93 -6.97 -32.49
C ALA A 61 -15.28 -5.59 -32.28
N ALA A 62 -16.02 -4.63 -31.73
CA ALA A 62 -15.54 -3.29 -31.39
C ALA A 62 -14.34 -3.35 -30.44
N MET A 63 -14.42 -4.15 -29.38
CA MET A 63 -13.31 -4.30 -28.44
C MET A 63 -12.06 -4.92 -29.08
N ASN A 64 -12.20 -5.84 -30.05
CA ASN A 64 -11.04 -6.34 -30.80
C ASN A 64 -10.41 -5.24 -31.68
N HIS A 65 -11.25 -4.43 -32.32
CA HIS A 65 -10.79 -3.33 -33.14
C HIS A 65 -10.05 -2.29 -32.29
N ILE A 66 -10.67 -1.80 -31.22
CA ILE A 66 -10.07 -0.86 -30.27
C ILE A 66 -8.75 -1.40 -29.73
N HIS A 67 -8.71 -2.68 -29.32
CA HIS A 67 -7.47 -3.29 -28.83
C HIS A 67 -6.35 -3.30 -29.88
N SER A 68 -6.68 -3.62 -31.13
CA SER A 68 -5.67 -3.77 -32.21
C SER A 68 -5.08 -2.43 -32.68
N TYR A 69 -5.82 -1.32 -32.54
CA TYR A 69 -5.40 -0.01 -33.04
C TYR A 69 -4.99 0.96 -31.92
N ILE A 70 -5.69 0.95 -30.78
CA ILE A 70 -5.51 1.93 -29.69
C ILE A 70 -4.66 1.34 -28.55
N HIS A 71 -4.63 0.02 -28.38
CA HIS A 71 -3.91 -0.66 -27.29
C HIS A 71 -4.26 -0.12 -25.89
N PRO A 72 -5.55 -0.14 -25.49
CA PRO A 72 -6.00 0.42 -24.23
C PRO A 72 -5.34 -0.30 -23.04
N GLN A 73 -4.85 0.47 -22.06
CA GLN A 73 -4.26 -0.08 -20.84
C GLN A 73 -5.31 -0.47 -19.79
N VAL A 74 -6.51 0.10 -19.89
CA VAL A 74 -7.62 -0.11 -18.97
C VAL A 74 -8.94 0.22 -19.68
N ALA A 75 -10.01 -0.49 -19.33
CA ALA A 75 -11.37 -0.16 -19.72
C ALA A 75 -12.16 0.30 -18.48
N ILE A 76 -12.95 1.36 -18.60
CA ILE A 76 -13.81 1.85 -17.52
C ILE A 76 -15.25 1.80 -18.02
N ILE A 77 -16.13 1.15 -17.25
CA ILE A 77 -17.56 1.01 -17.55
C ILE A 77 -18.36 1.28 -16.29
N ASP A 78 -19.67 1.51 -16.43
CA ASP A 78 -20.55 1.47 -15.27
C ASP A 78 -20.75 0.03 -14.79
N ASP A 79 -21.21 -0.13 -13.56
CA ASP A 79 -21.42 -1.46 -12.98
C ASP A 79 -22.49 -2.25 -13.72
N SER A 80 -22.47 -3.57 -13.51
CA SER A 80 -23.44 -4.47 -14.15
C SER A 80 -24.90 -4.26 -13.70
N ALA A 81 -25.15 -3.40 -12.72
CA ALA A 81 -26.50 -3.02 -12.28
C ALA A 81 -27.05 -1.82 -13.08
N SER A 82 -26.17 -1.08 -13.75
CA SER A 82 -26.50 0.11 -14.56
C SER A 82 -26.41 -0.18 -16.06
N GLU A 83 -25.56 -1.14 -16.44
CA GLU A 83 -25.29 -1.49 -17.83
C GLU A 83 -26.14 -2.64 -18.38
N ASP A 84 -26.27 -2.68 -19.71
CA ASP A 84 -26.93 -3.76 -20.42
C ASP A 84 -26.22 -5.11 -20.25
N ALA A 85 -27.00 -6.17 -20.02
CA ALA A 85 -26.44 -7.51 -19.77
C ALA A 85 -25.61 -8.04 -20.96
N PHE A 86 -25.97 -7.72 -22.21
CA PHE A 86 -25.20 -8.12 -23.38
C PHE A 86 -23.84 -7.43 -23.46
N PHE A 87 -23.78 -6.15 -23.05
CA PHE A 87 -22.56 -5.35 -23.06
C PHE A 87 -21.58 -5.84 -21.99
N VAL A 88 -22.07 -5.99 -20.75
CA VAL A 88 -21.27 -6.47 -19.62
C VAL A 88 -20.65 -7.83 -19.89
N ARG A 89 -21.44 -8.80 -20.40
CA ARG A 89 -20.94 -10.14 -20.73
C ARG A 89 -19.81 -10.08 -21.76
N SER A 90 -20.04 -9.34 -22.85
CA SER A 90 -19.09 -9.23 -23.96
C SER A 90 -17.80 -8.54 -23.55
N ILE A 91 -17.89 -7.39 -22.88
CA ILE A 91 -16.72 -6.65 -22.40
C ILE A 91 -15.91 -7.49 -21.42
N ARG A 92 -16.53 -8.11 -20.42
CA ARG A 92 -15.82 -8.97 -19.44
C ARG A 92 -15.13 -10.14 -20.13
N ALA A 93 -15.80 -10.79 -21.09
CA ALA A 93 -15.21 -11.90 -21.84
C ALA A 93 -13.99 -11.44 -22.67
N LYS A 94 -14.11 -10.32 -23.39
CA LYS A 94 -13.04 -9.82 -24.27
C LYS A 94 -11.87 -9.24 -23.50
N ALA A 95 -12.12 -8.44 -22.47
CA ALA A 95 -11.08 -7.87 -21.64
C ALA A 95 -10.24 -8.97 -20.96
N LYS A 96 -10.88 -10.06 -20.52
CA LYS A 96 -10.16 -11.23 -19.98
C LYS A 96 -9.25 -11.90 -21.02
N VAL A 97 -9.72 -12.05 -22.27
CA VAL A 97 -8.90 -12.64 -23.36
C VAL A 97 -7.73 -11.72 -23.73
N GLN A 98 -7.93 -10.41 -23.64
CA GLN A 98 -6.95 -9.39 -24.02
C GLN A 98 -6.04 -8.93 -22.86
N ASP A 99 -6.22 -9.47 -21.65
CA ASP A 99 -5.52 -9.03 -20.43
C ASP A 99 -5.66 -7.52 -20.15
N VAL A 100 -6.83 -6.96 -20.47
CA VAL A 100 -7.18 -5.57 -20.17
C VAL A 100 -7.98 -5.52 -18.86
N PRO A 101 -7.53 -4.78 -17.83
CA PRO A 101 -8.30 -4.61 -16.60
C PRO A 101 -9.56 -3.76 -16.87
N ILE A 102 -10.69 -4.22 -16.32
CA ILE A 102 -11.94 -3.47 -16.33
C ILE A 102 -12.15 -2.83 -14.96
N ILE A 103 -12.40 -1.53 -14.93
CA ILE A 103 -12.85 -0.83 -13.72
C ILE A 103 -14.34 -0.56 -13.87
N GLU A 104 -15.13 -1.13 -12.97
CA GLU A 104 -16.58 -0.96 -12.92
C GLU A 104 -16.91 0.13 -11.90
N VAL A 105 -17.48 1.23 -12.38
CA VAL A 105 -17.91 2.35 -11.53
C VAL A 105 -19.27 1.99 -10.93
N PRO A 106 -19.39 1.91 -9.59
CA PRO A 106 -20.64 1.54 -8.94
C PRO A 106 -21.77 2.52 -9.25
N LYS A 107 -22.99 2.00 -9.36
CA LYS A 107 -24.21 2.79 -9.47
C LYS A 107 -24.29 3.79 -8.33
N ASP A 108 -24.61 5.04 -8.67
CA ASP A 108 -24.68 6.18 -7.73
C ASP A 108 -23.37 6.41 -6.94
N GLY A 109 -22.24 5.89 -7.44
CA GLY A 109 -20.92 5.94 -6.81
C GLY A 109 -19.89 6.81 -7.55
N SER A 110 -20.27 7.43 -8.67
CA SER A 110 -19.38 8.21 -9.54
C SER A 110 -18.60 9.28 -8.78
N ASP A 111 -19.26 10.02 -7.87
CA ASP A 111 -18.66 11.13 -7.12
C ASP A 111 -17.50 10.66 -6.22
N ASN A 112 -17.67 9.50 -5.59
CA ASN A 112 -16.64 8.87 -4.75
C ASN A 112 -15.52 8.25 -5.58
N PHE A 113 -15.70 8.06 -6.89
CA PHE A 113 -14.71 7.54 -7.83
C PHE A 113 -13.96 8.63 -8.60
N VAL A 114 -14.31 9.91 -8.44
CA VAL A 114 -13.66 11.03 -9.14
C VAL A 114 -12.13 11.08 -8.94
N TRP A 115 -11.59 10.53 -7.85
CA TRP A 115 -10.14 10.41 -7.64
C TRP A 115 -9.46 9.50 -8.69
N LEU A 116 -10.17 8.50 -9.23
CA LEU A 116 -9.68 7.62 -10.31
C LEU A 116 -9.20 8.43 -11.52
N CYS A 117 -9.88 9.54 -11.83
CA CYS A 117 -9.54 10.41 -12.96
C CYS A 117 -8.18 11.12 -12.84
N ARG A 118 -7.53 11.06 -11.68
CA ARG A 118 -6.23 11.69 -11.40
C ARG A 118 -5.05 10.72 -11.55
N LEU A 119 -5.31 9.42 -11.60
CA LEU A 119 -4.29 8.40 -11.79
C LEU A 119 -3.83 8.32 -13.25
N ASP A 120 -2.57 7.93 -13.46
CA ASP A 120 -2.04 7.60 -14.78
C ASP A 120 -2.42 6.18 -15.25
N SER A 121 -2.20 5.90 -16.53
CA SER A 121 -2.55 4.63 -17.16
C SER A 121 -1.83 3.41 -16.56
N GLY A 122 -0.60 3.56 -16.04
CA GLY A 122 0.13 2.47 -15.39
C GLY A 122 -0.46 2.12 -14.03
N SER A 123 -0.81 3.16 -13.26
CA SER A 123 -1.60 3.02 -12.04
C SER A 123 -2.93 2.33 -12.30
N LEU A 124 -3.70 2.79 -13.29
CA LEU A 124 -5.01 2.22 -13.62
C LEU A 124 -4.92 0.78 -14.14
N ARG A 125 -3.86 0.43 -14.89
CA ARG A 125 -3.61 -0.96 -15.32
C ARG A 125 -3.40 -1.90 -14.13
N SER A 126 -2.90 -1.39 -13.01
CA SER A 126 -2.62 -2.16 -11.81
C SER A 126 -3.79 -2.21 -10.81
N TRP A 127 -4.98 -1.74 -11.21
CA TRP A 127 -6.16 -1.62 -10.35
C TRP A 127 -6.49 -2.88 -9.55
N HIS A 128 -6.50 -4.04 -10.22
CA HIS A 128 -6.84 -5.35 -9.63
C HIS A 128 -5.62 -6.15 -9.16
N ARG A 129 -4.40 -5.67 -9.40
CA ARG A 129 -3.16 -6.36 -8.99
C ARG A 129 -2.89 -6.22 -7.49
N SER A 130 -3.11 -5.01 -6.97
CA SER A 130 -2.81 -4.71 -5.57
C SER A 130 -3.76 -5.43 -4.60
N THR A 131 -3.19 -6.19 -3.69
CA THR A 131 -3.89 -6.89 -2.61
C THR A 131 -3.50 -6.30 -1.26
N ILE A 132 -4.49 -6.09 -0.40
CA ILE A 132 -4.29 -5.53 0.94
C ILE A 132 -4.92 -6.51 1.92
N ASP A 133 -4.13 -6.99 2.87
CA ASP A 133 -4.59 -7.79 4.00
C ASP A 133 -4.58 -6.91 5.25
N ILE A 134 -5.68 -6.89 6.01
CA ILE A 134 -5.77 -6.15 7.28
C ILE A 134 -5.27 -7.05 8.40
N LEU A 135 -4.34 -6.56 9.20
CA LEU A 135 -3.84 -7.22 10.41
C LEU A 135 -4.22 -6.41 11.64
N ILE A 136 -4.96 -7.04 12.55
CA ILE A 136 -5.40 -6.45 13.82
C ILE A 136 -4.86 -7.28 14.98
N GLN A 137 -4.22 -6.62 15.94
CA GLN A 137 -3.86 -7.23 17.22
C GLN A 137 -4.98 -6.98 18.23
N ALA A 138 -5.66 -8.04 18.65
CA ALA A 138 -6.74 -7.94 19.61
C ALA A 138 -6.19 -7.78 21.04
N PRO A 139 -6.77 -6.87 21.84
CA PRO A 139 -6.42 -6.69 23.25
C PRO A 139 -6.94 -7.86 24.09
N SER A 140 -6.29 -8.14 25.22
CA SER A 140 -6.64 -9.28 26.09
C SER A 140 -7.82 -9.01 27.03
N GLN A 141 -8.11 -7.74 27.32
CA GLN A 141 -9.11 -7.36 28.33
C GLN A 141 -10.17 -6.35 27.84
N SER A 142 -10.19 -5.98 26.56
CA SER A 142 -11.07 -4.92 26.04
C SER A 142 -11.77 -5.32 24.74
N SER A 143 -13.07 -5.63 24.80
CA SER A 143 -13.86 -5.88 23.58
C SER A 143 -14.32 -4.63 22.85
N GLY A 144 -14.62 -3.55 23.60
CA GLY A 144 -15.27 -2.37 23.05
C GLY A 144 -14.48 -1.71 21.91
N SER A 145 -13.16 -1.59 22.09
CA SER A 145 -12.25 -0.99 21.11
C SER A 145 -12.20 -1.83 19.82
N LEU A 146 -11.94 -3.13 19.93
CA LEU A 146 -11.90 -4.04 18.79
C LEU A 146 -13.24 -4.12 18.05
N ILE A 147 -14.36 -4.23 18.77
CA ILE A 147 -15.69 -4.28 18.16
C ILE A 147 -15.98 -2.98 17.40
N ARG A 148 -15.62 -1.81 17.94
CA ARG A 148 -15.75 -0.53 17.25
C ARG A 148 -14.93 -0.50 15.96
N LEU A 149 -13.66 -0.90 16.02
CA LEU A 149 -12.80 -0.99 14.85
C LEU A 149 -13.44 -1.88 13.77
N LEU A 150 -13.82 -3.10 14.13
CA LEU A 150 -14.43 -4.06 13.19
C LEU A 150 -15.72 -3.53 12.58
N ARG A 151 -16.55 -2.81 13.36
CA ARG A 151 -17.74 -2.12 12.82
C ARG A 151 -17.36 -1.04 11.82
N SER A 152 -16.36 -0.21 12.12
CA SER A 152 -15.91 0.85 11.19
C SER A 152 -15.41 0.26 9.86
N ILE A 153 -14.69 -0.86 9.91
CA ILE A 153 -14.25 -1.63 8.75
C ILE A 153 -15.47 -2.18 7.98
N GLN A 154 -16.49 -2.72 8.66
CA GLN A 154 -17.72 -3.21 8.00
C GLN A 154 -18.55 -2.12 7.33
N THR A 155 -18.51 -0.89 7.84
CA THR A 155 -19.31 0.24 7.32
C THR A 155 -18.61 1.04 6.22
N ALA A 156 -17.34 0.75 5.93
CA ALA A 156 -16.61 1.46 4.89
C ALA A 156 -17.07 1.10 3.48
N ASP A 157 -16.80 2.00 2.52
CA ASP A 157 -17.13 1.79 1.11
C ASP A 157 -16.04 0.98 0.41
N TYR A 158 -16.45 -0.19 -0.10
CA TYR A 158 -15.63 -1.06 -0.92
C TYR A 158 -16.22 -1.26 -2.32
N ARG A 159 -17.30 -0.55 -2.68
CA ARG A 159 -17.96 -0.75 -3.98
C ARG A 159 -16.97 -0.45 -5.11
N GLY A 160 -16.96 -1.29 -6.15
CA GLY A 160 -16.01 -1.19 -7.28
C GLY A 160 -14.55 -1.51 -6.93
N LEU A 161 -14.29 -1.92 -5.69
CA LEU A 161 -12.98 -2.34 -5.19
C LEU A 161 -13.07 -3.77 -4.64
N LYS A 162 -11.97 -4.52 -4.71
CA LYS A 162 -11.88 -5.81 -4.04
C LYS A 162 -11.73 -5.57 -2.53
N PRO A 163 -12.64 -6.07 -1.67
CA PRO A 163 -12.48 -5.96 -0.22
C PRO A 163 -11.19 -6.63 0.26
N PRO A 164 -10.54 -6.09 1.31
CA PRO A 164 -9.34 -6.71 1.87
C PRO A 164 -9.67 -7.98 2.67
N ARG A 165 -8.70 -8.88 2.85
CA ARG A 165 -8.84 -10.00 3.80
C ARG A 165 -8.62 -9.50 5.22
N LEU A 166 -9.27 -10.14 6.19
CA LEU A 166 -9.19 -9.75 7.60
C LEU A 166 -8.45 -10.80 8.42
N ILE A 167 -7.33 -10.41 9.04
CA ILE A 167 -6.53 -11.24 9.94
C ILE A 167 -6.61 -10.64 11.34
N VAL A 168 -7.16 -11.38 12.30
CA VAL A 168 -7.24 -10.98 13.70
C VAL A 168 -6.35 -11.90 14.53
N GLU A 169 -5.30 -11.32 15.10
CA GLU A 169 -4.44 -11.98 16.08
C GLU A 169 -5.09 -11.88 17.45
N LEU A 170 -5.48 -13.02 18.01
CA LEU A 170 -6.17 -13.14 19.29
C LEU A 170 -5.16 -13.49 20.40
N PRO A 171 -5.25 -12.83 21.56
CA PRO A 171 -4.43 -13.13 22.72
C PRO A 171 -4.81 -14.50 23.31
N SER A 172 -3.97 -15.03 24.20
CA SER A 172 -4.21 -16.36 24.81
C SER A 172 -5.42 -16.41 25.75
N ARG A 173 -5.84 -15.27 26.28
CA ARG A 173 -7.10 -15.11 27.01
C ARG A 173 -7.97 -14.16 26.23
N LEU A 174 -9.07 -14.69 25.70
CA LEU A 174 -10.07 -13.93 24.99
C LEU A 174 -11.22 -13.57 25.93
N ASP A 175 -11.70 -12.34 25.86
CA ASP A 175 -12.88 -11.93 26.61
C ASP A 175 -14.16 -12.50 25.93
N PRO A 176 -15.17 -12.95 26.71
CA PRO A 176 -16.37 -13.57 26.14
C PRO A 176 -17.15 -12.69 25.15
N PRO A 177 -17.32 -11.37 25.37
CA PRO A 177 -17.95 -10.49 24.39
C PRO A 177 -17.26 -10.46 23.03
N THR A 178 -15.92 -10.41 22.99
CA THR A 178 -15.16 -10.48 21.74
C THR A 178 -15.37 -11.81 21.05
N GLN A 179 -15.30 -12.92 21.79
CA GLN A 179 -15.55 -14.25 21.23
C GLN A 179 -16.92 -14.32 20.55
N TYR A 180 -17.99 -13.92 21.26
CA TYR A 180 -19.35 -13.92 20.73
C TYR A 180 -19.49 -13.02 19.48
N TYR A 181 -18.82 -11.87 19.46
CA TYR A 181 -18.84 -10.98 18.30
C TYR A 181 -18.17 -11.64 17.08
N LEU A 182 -16.99 -12.23 17.27
CA LEU A 182 -16.22 -12.89 16.19
C LEU A 182 -16.93 -14.13 15.64
N GLU A 183 -17.62 -14.90 16.48
CA GLU A 183 -18.42 -16.06 16.05
C GLU A 183 -19.52 -15.68 15.05
N ASN A 184 -20.05 -14.45 15.16
CA ASN A 184 -21.14 -13.94 14.31
C ASN A 184 -20.66 -12.98 13.22
N LEU A 185 -19.34 -12.78 13.10
CA LEU A 185 -18.76 -11.83 12.16
C LEU A 185 -18.71 -12.43 10.75
N ILE A 186 -19.44 -11.82 9.82
CA ILE A 186 -19.42 -12.15 8.39
C ILE A 186 -18.62 -11.07 7.67
N TRP A 187 -17.59 -11.50 6.94
CA TRP A 187 -16.70 -10.64 6.16
C TRP A 187 -16.41 -11.24 4.78
N PRO A 188 -16.45 -10.47 3.68
CA PRO A 188 -16.83 -9.06 3.56
C PRO A 188 -18.34 -8.83 3.75
N PRO A 189 -18.82 -7.59 3.98
CA PRO A 189 -20.24 -7.32 4.22
C PRO A 189 -21.16 -7.79 3.09
N ALA A 190 -20.71 -7.66 1.83
CA ALA A 190 -21.42 -8.13 0.64
C ALA A 190 -21.60 -9.66 0.58
N ALA A 191 -20.82 -10.43 1.35
CA ALA A 191 -20.99 -11.88 1.45
C ALA A 191 -22.34 -12.26 2.09
N LYS A 192 -22.96 -11.37 2.87
CA LYS A 192 -24.27 -11.63 3.49
C LYS A 192 -25.39 -11.86 2.48
N ASP A 193 -25.27 -11.24 1.30
CA ASP A 193 -26.29 -11.29 0.25
C ASP A 193 -26.13 -12.52 -0.66
N SER A 194 -25.03 -13.27 -0.52
CA SER A 194 -24.75 -14.47 -1.29
C SER A 194 -24.61 -15.69 -0.39
N PRO A 195 -25.53 -16.68 -0.47
CA PRO A 195 -25.46 -17.89 0.36
C PRO A 195 -24.25 -18.79 0.04
N LEU A 196 -23.52 -18.48 -1.04
CA LEU A 196 -22.31 -19.20 -1.46
C LEU A 196 -21.01 -18.49 -1.04
N ALA A 197 -21.09 -17.28 -0.48
CA ALA A 197 -19.90 -16.53 -0.12
C ALA A 197 -19.30 -17.07 1.20
N SER A 198 -18.03 -17.48 1.14
CA SER A 198 -17.27 -17.86 2.33
C SER A 198 -16.79 -16.63 3.08
N SER A 199 -16.83 -16.66 4.42
CA SER A 199 -16.25 -15.60 5.24
C SER A 199 -14.73 -15.57 5.07
N GLU A 200 -14.16 -14.44 4.65
CA GLU A 200 -12.72 -14.23 4.40
C GLU A 200 -11.96 -13.74 5.66
N ILE A 201 -12.40 -14.18 6.84
CA ILE A 201 -11.75 -13.87 8.13
C ILE A 201 -10.79 -14.98 8.56
N ILE A 202 -9.62 -14.58 9.04
CA ILE A 202 -8.59 -15.47 9.58
C ILE A 202 -8.36 -15.10 11.05
N LEU A 203 -8.70 -16.03 11.94
CA LEU A 203 -8.46 -15.88 13.37
C LEU A 203 -7.19 -16.65 13.74
N ARG A 204 -6.22 -15.96 14.34
CA ARG A 204 -4.98 -16.58 14.85
C ARG A 204 -4.98 -16.50 16.37
N HIS A 205 -5.24 -17.60 17.06
CA HIS A 205 -5.34 -17.62 18.52
C HIS A 205 -4.05 -18.08 19.18
N ARG A 206 -3.51 -17.24 20.07
CA ARG A 206 -2.25 -17.51 20.78
C ARG A 206 -2.42 -18.62 21.82
N ILE A 207 -1.42 -19.50 21.92
CA ILE A 207 -1.39 -20.58 22.92
C ILE A 207 -0.63 -20.16 24.20
N PRO A 208 0.58 -19.57 24.14
CA PRO A 208 1.31 -19.22 25.35
C PRO A 208 0.58 -18.18 26.20
N ASN A 209 0.46 -18.46 27.50
CA ASN A 209 -0.12 -17.55 28.50
C ASN A 209 0.95 -16.81 29.32
N GLU A 210 2.23 -16.98 28.97
CA GLU A 210 3.36 -16.31 29.60
C GLU A 210 3.61 -14.93 28.97
N GLN A 211 4.20 -14.03 29.76
CA GLN A 211 4.59 -12.71 29.28
C GLN A 211 5.61 -12.87 28.15
N SER A 212 5.27 -12.31 26.99
CA SER A 212 6.13 -12.34 25.81
C SER A 212 7.30 -11.37 26.01
N SER A 213 8.50 -11.79 25.66
CA SER A 213 9.64 -10.87 25.61
C SER A 213 9.50 -9.88 24.44
N GLN A 214 10.24 -8.75 24.48
CA GLN A 214 10.26 -7.80 23.37
C GLN A 214 10.65 -8.47 22.03
N GLU A 215 11.62 -9.38 22.08
CA GLU A 215 12.07 -10.16 20.91
C GLU A 215 10.96 -11.11 20.42
N GLU A 216 10.41 -11.93 21.31
CA GLU A 216 9.36 -12.92 20.96
C GLU A 216 8.10 -12.25 20.41
N SER A 217 7.65 -11.14 21.01
CA SER A 217 6.50 -10.36 20.51
C SER A 217 6.77 -9.83 19.10
N SER A 218 8.00 -9.37 18.83
CA SER A 218 8.37 -8.81 17.54
C SER A 218 8.47 -9.88 16.45
N ILE A 219 9.05 -11.04 16.76
CA ILE A 219 9.09 -12.20 15.85
C ILE A 219 7.65 -12.60 15.50
N ARG A 220 6.82 -12.86 16.52
CA ARG A 220 5.44 -13.32 16.32
C ARG A 220 4.62 -12.35 15.49
N PHE A 221 4.80 -11.05 15.74
CA PHE A 221 4.13 -10.00 14.99
C PHE A 221 4.53 -10.04 13.51
N LEU A 222 5.82 -10.12 13.17
CA LEU A 222 6.23 -10.19 11.77
C LEU A 222 5.87 -11.52 11.10
N GLU A 223 5.78 -12.62 11.83
CA GLU A 223 5.30 -13.92 11.33
C GLU A 223 3.77 -13.96 11.12
N SER A 224 3.04 -12.98 11.66
CA SER A 224 1.59 -12.90 11.51
C SER A 224 1.15 -12.63 10.06
N PHE A 225 2.05 -12.07 9.24
CA PHE A 225 1.82 -11.81 7.83
C PHE A 225 3.10 -12.00 7.02
N PHE A 226 3.00 -12.73 5.90
CA PHE A 226 4.06 -12.76 4.89
C PHE A 226 3.40 -12.64 3.51
N PRO A 227 3.85 -11.73 2.64
CA PRO A 227 3.17 -11.45 1.39
C PRO A 227 3.31 -12.61 0.40
N THR A 228 2.22 -12.94 -0.30
CA THR A 228 2.26 -13.93 -1.39
C THR A 228 3.05 -13.45 -2.60
N SER A 229 2.95 -12.14 -2.89
CA SER A 229 3.77 -11.44 -3.87
C SER A 229 4.34 -10.20 -3.21
N PRO A 230 5.67 -10.07 -3.04
CA PRO A 230 6.25 -8.89 -2.39
C PRO A 230 5.90 -7.58 -3.12
N ALA A 231 5.79 -7.60 -4.44
CA ALA A 231 5.42 -6.43 -5.23
C ALA A 231 3.95 -6.02 -5.05
N ASP A 232 3.04 -6.99 -4.92
CA ASP A 232 1.60 -6.78 -5.09
C ASP A 232 0.75 -7.04 -3.83
N SER A 233 1.32 -7.63 -2.78
CA SER A 233 0.64 -7.96 -1.52
C SER A 233 1.13 -7.10 -0.38
N HIS A 234 0.24 -6.28 0.16
CA HIS A 234 0.53 -5.28 1.19
C HIS A 234 -0.26 -5.59 2.47
N VAL A 235 0.22 -5.07 3.61
CA VAL A 235 -0.43 -5.29 4.91
C VAL A 235 -0.85 -3.97 5.54
N LEU A 236 -2.13 -3.85 5.91
CA LEU A 236 -2.65 -2.72 6.68
C LEU A 236 -2.66 -3.10 8.15
N LEU A 237 -1.79 -2.45 8.93
CA LEU A 237 -1.76 -2.60 10.37
C LEU A 237 -2.80 -1.68 11.01
N LEU A 238 -3.65 -2.25 11.86
CA LEU A 238 -4.62 -1.52 12.63
C LEU A 238 -4.53 -1.92 14.11
N SER A 239 -4.35 -0.92 14.97
CA SER A 239 -4.51 -1.05 16.40
C SER A 239 -5.99 -1.17 16.75
N SER A 240 -6.32 -1.96 17.78
CA SER A 240 -7.69 -2.13 18.25
C SER A 240 -8.36 -0.83 18.69
N GLN A 241 -7.57 0.21 19.02
CA GLN A 241 -8.04 1.53 19.43
C GLN A 241 -8.42 2.43 18.25
N ALA A 242 -8.10 2.05 17.01
CA ALA A 242 -8.43 2.83 15.83
C ALA A 242 -9.93 2.75 15.47
N GLU A 243 -10.42 3.81 14.85
CA GLU A 243 -11.71 3.88 14.15
C GLU A 243 -11.45 4.52 12.78
N LEU A 244 -12.01 3.94 11.73
CA LEU A 244 -11.73 4.34 10.35
C LEU A 244 -12.87 5.13 9.72
N SER A 245 -12.52 6.12 8.90
CA SER A 245 -13.47 6.80 8.01
C SER A 245 -14.07 5.81 7.02
N PRO A 246 -15.34 5.96 6.61
CA PRO A 246 -15.92 5.15 5.54
C PRO A 246 -15.15 5.20 4.20
N LEU A 247 -14.30 6.21 3.98
CA LEU A 247 -13.50 6.39 2.76
C LEU A 247 -12.04 5.96 2.90
N TYR A 248 -11.64 5.37 4.03
CA TYR A 248 -10.24 5.00 4.28
C TYR A 248 -9.69 4.06 3.18
N TYR A 249 -10.50 3.13 2.68
CA TYR A 249 -10.05 2.15 1.70
C TYR A 249 -9.85 2.78 0.31
N HIS A 250 -10.72 3.72 -0.08
CA HIS A 250 -10.51 4.54 -1.26
C HIS A 250 -9.21 5.35 -1.16
N TYR A 251 -8.92 5.93 0.01
CA TYR A 251 -7.67 6.65 0.23
C TYR A 251 -6.45 5.74 0.07
N LEU A 252 -6.46 4.56 0.71
CA LEU A 252 -5.37 3.60 0.57
C LEU A 252 -5.18 3.18 -0.88
N LYS A 253 -6.25 2.83 -1.59
CA LYS A 253 -6.17 2.43 -3.00
C LYS A 253 -5.65 3.57 -3.88
N TYR A 254 -6.13 4.79 -3.67
CA TYR A 254 -5.67 5.94 -4.45
C TYR A 254 -4.17 6.20 -4.28
N ASN A 255 -3.69 6.31 -3.04
CA ASN A 255 -2.28 6.59 -2.75
C ASN A 255 -1.37 5.40 -3.08
N LEU A 256 -1.86 4.17 -2.90
CA LEU A 256 -1.11 2.98 -3.28
C LEU A 256 -0.89 2.93 -4.80
N LEU A 257 -1.95 3.17 -5.59
CA LEU A 257 -1.83 3.19 -7.04
C LEU A 257 -0.89 4.32 -7.48
N GLU A 258 -1.05 5.53 -6.96
CA GLU A 258 -0.22 6.68 -7.32
C GLU A 258 1.25 6.50 -6.92
N TYR A 259 1.56 6.08 -5.69
CA TYR A 259 2.94 6.05 -5.21
C TYR A 259 3.65 4.71 -5.40
N LYS A 260 2.95 3.60 -5.70
CA LYS A 260 3.60 2.29 -5.90
C LYS A 260 3.47 1.74 -7.32
N TYR A 261 2.43 2.13 -8.05
CA TYR A 261 2.11 1.57 -9.37
C TYR A 261 2.15 2.60 -10.51
N SER A 262 2.28 3.89 -10.20
CA SER A 262 2.55 4.92 -11.22
C SER A 262 3.87 4.67 -11.90
N VAL A 263 3.88 4.80 -13.22
CA VAL A 263 5.11 4.73 -14.02
C VAL A 263 5.94 6.00 -13.84
N TYR A 264 5.29 7.15 -13.63
CA TYR A 264 5.96 8.44 -13.50
C TYR A 264 6.71 8.62 -12.16
N GLY A 265 6.22 7.98 -11.09
CA GLY A 265 6.76 8.14 -9.73
C GLY A 265 7.63 6.99 -9.23
N ALA A 266 8.00 6.04 -10.10
CA ALA A 266 8.63 4.78 -9.70
C ALA A 266 9.99 4.97 -8.98
N GLU A 267 10.81 5.92 -9.43
CA GLU A 267 12.10 6.22 -8.79
C GLU A 267 11.93 6.88 -7.42
N ASP A 268 11.02 7.84 -7.32
CA ASP A 268 10.78 8.55 -6.06
C ASP A 268 10.15 7.65 -4.99
N ALA A 269 9.40 6.63 -5.43
CA ALA A 269 8.76 5.64 -4.58
C ALA A 269 9.73 4.67 -3.89
N LEU A 270 11.00 4.61 -4.31
CA LEU A 270 11.97 3.63 -3.80
C LEU A 270 12.14 3.73 -2.28
N ASN A 271 12.13 4.94 -1.71
CA ASN A 271 12.32 5.14 -0.28
C ASN A 271 11.01 5.18 0.52
N VAL A 272 9.87 4.91 -0.11
CA VAL A 272 8.58 4.84 0.57
C VAL A 272 8.34 3.41 1.06
N MET A 273 8.12 3.27 2.36
CA MET A 273 7.82 1.99 3.01
C MET A 273 6.32 1.72 3.13
N GLY A 274 5.49 2.77 3.07
CA GLY A 274 4.07 2.64 3.27
C GLY A 274 3.32 3.97 3.39
N LEU A 275 2.06 3.86 3.78
CA LEU A 275 1.09 4.95 3.88
C LEU A 275 0.44 4.95 5.27
N ALA A 276 0.41 6.08 5.95
CA ALA A 276 -0.33 6.22 7.20
C ALA A 276 -1.76 6.71 6.95
N LEU A 277 -2.68 6.37 7.86
CA LEU A 277 -4.06 6.88 7.87
C LEU A 277 -4.30 7.88 9.01
N GLU A 278 -3.51 7.76 10.07
CA GLU A 278 -3.55 8.64 11.24
C GLU A 278 -2.42 9.67 11.17
N LEU A 279 -2.70 10.88 11.65
CA LEU A 279 -1.68 11.88 11.97
C LEU A 279 -1.44 11.93 13.50
N PRO A 280 -0.30 11.43 14.01
CA PRO A 280 0.01 11.43 15.43
C PRO A 280 0.17 12.84 16.00
N SER A 281 -0.18 13.03 17.27
CA SER A 281 0.02 14.32 17.97
C SER A 281 1.43 14.49 18.55
N TYR A 282 2.13 13.37 18.78
CA TYR A 282 3.45 13.32 19.40
C TYR A 282 4.46 12.62 18.49
N LEU A 283 5.74 12.86 18.76
CA LEU A 283 6.83 12.08 18.20
C LEU A 283 6.87 10.68 18.83
N LEU A 284 7.76 9.84 18.33
CA LEU A 284 7.93 8.45 18.78
C LEU A 284 8.30 8.32 20.26
N ASP A 285 8.88 9.37 20.86
CA ASP A 285 9.20 9.43 22.29
C ASP A 285 7.95 9.54 23.19
N GLY A 286 6.77 9.79 22.61
CA GLY A 286 5.50 9.93 23.30
C GLY A 286 5.36 11.19 24.16
N THR A 287 6.35 12.09 24.14
CA THR A 287 6.37 13.28 25.01
C THR A 287 6.53 14.58 24.22
N SER A 288 7.34 14.57 23.17
CA SER A 288 7.55 15.72 22.30
C SER A 288 6.40 15.84 21.31
N THR A 289 5.87 17.04 21.11
CA THR A 289 4.77 17.27 20.15
C THR A 289 5.26 17.25 18.71
N LEU A 290 4.50 16.61 17.82
CA LEU A 290 4.78 16.64 16.39
C LEU A 290 4.35 18.00 15.82
N LYS A 291 5.29 18.69 15.16
CA LYS A 291 4.98 19.88 14.36
C LYS A 291 4.70 19.43 12.93
N ALA A 292 3.42 19.24 12.60
CA ALA A 292 3.02 18.85 11.26
C ALA A 292 3.46 19.93 10.24
N PRO A 293 4.05 19.53 9.10
CA PRO A 293 4.42 20.45 8.03
C PRO A 293 3.24 21.23 7.48
N THR A 294 3.53 22.41 6.96
CA THR A 294 2.56 23.32 6.34
C THR A 294 2.91 23.58 4.87
N LEU A 295 2.09 24.37 4.17
CA LEU A 295 2.38 24.78 2.79
C LEU A 295 3.76 25.43 2.61
N ALA A 296 4.26 26.13 3.63
CA ALA A 296 5.57 26.78 3.57
C ALA A 296 6.74 25.77 3.50
N ASP A 297 6.52 24.58 4.04
CA ASP A 297 7.53 23.52 4.15
C ASP A 297 7.56 22.59 2.93
N MET A 298 6.61 22.73 2.00
CA MET A 298 6.63 22.02 0.70
C MET A 298 7.94 22.31 -0.04
N ASN A 299 8.41 21.42 -0.91
CA ASN A 299 9.64 21.70 -1.66
C ASN A 299 9.37 22.49 -2.95
N ASP A 300 8.20 22.31 -3.57
CA ASP A 300 7.83 22.99 -4.82
C ASP A 300 7.07 24.31 -4.60
N SER A 301 7.42 25.31 -5.39
CA SER A 301 6.81 26.65 -5.39
C SER A 301 5.32 26.66 -5.74
N LYS A 302 4.83 25.74 -6.57
CA LYS A 302 3.43 25.54 -6.95
C LYS A 302 2.56 25.40 -5.70
N TYR A 303 2.99 24.58 -4.75
CA TYR A 303 2.23 24.32 -3.52
C TYR A 303 2.38 25.47 -2.52
N LYS A 304 3.58 26.06 -2.38
CA LYS A 304 3.81 27.22 -1.49
C LYS A 304 2.92 28.42 -1.80
N ALA A 305 2.59 28.61 -3.08
CA ALA A 305 1.74 29.70 -3.53
C ALA A 305 0.24 29.47 -3.27
N MET A 306 -0.17 28.25 -2.88
CA MET A 306 -1.56 27.95 -2.57
C MET A 306 -1.98 28.53 -1.21
N THR A 307 -3.29 28.63 -1.00
CA THR A 307 -3.88 29.10 0.26
C THR A 307 -5.05 28.20 0.64
N GLY A 308 -5.45 28.24 1.92
CA GLY A 308 -6.62 27.48 2.40
C GLY A 308 -6.38 25.98 2.61
N VAL A 309 -5.12 25.53 2.65
CA VAL A 309 -4.75 24.15 2.99
C VAL A 309 -4.07 24.16 4.37
N PRO A 310 -4.74 23.68 5.43
CA PRO A 310 -4.21 23.73 6.79
C PRO A 310 -3.15 22.64 7.06
N SER A 311 -3.22 21.51 6.37
CA SER A 311 -2.31 20.38 6.52
C SER A 311 -1.93 19.83 5.15
N VAL A 312 -0.65 19.53 4.96
CA VAL A 312 -0.11 18.97 3.72
C VAL A 312 0.36 17.53 3.96
N PRO A 313 0.31 16.65 2.95
CA PRO A 313 0.93 15.33 3.06
C PRO A 313 2.46 15.47 3.15
N PHE A 314 3.09 14.57 3.90
CA PHE A 314 4.54 14.60 4.14
C PHE A 314 5.10 13.20 4.33
N VAL A 315 6.41 13.04 4.10
CA VAL A 315 7.14 11.80 4.34
C VAL A 315 7.82 11.88 5.70
N TRP A 316 7.65 10.87 6.55
CA TRP A 316 8.29 10.83 7.87
C TRP A 316 8.91 9.47 8.15
N GLN A 317 10.18 9.48 8.61
CA GLN A 317 10.90 8.31 9.08
C GLN A 317 10.43 7.87 10.48
N ALA A 318 9.15 7.58 10.63
CA ALA A 318 8.56 7.08 11.86
C ALA A 318 7.60 5.93 11.55
N PRO A 319 7.73 4.79 12.23
CA PRO A 319 6.75 3.72 12.11
C PRO A 319 5.43 4.17 12.74
N ASN A 320 4.32 3.66 12.20
CA ASN A 320 2.99 3.85 12.75
C ASN A 320 2.35 2.48 13.04
N SER A 321 2.09 2.20 14.32
CA SER A 321 1.48 0.96 14.80
C SER A 321 -0.04 1.03 14.90
N ASN A 322 -0.63 2.22 14.73
CA ASN A 322 -2.04 2.46 14.95
C ASN A 322 -2.87 2.27 13.70
N ALA A 323 -2.46 2.89 12.60
CA ALA A 323 -3.17 2.79 11.33
C ALA A 323 -2.24 3.12 10.15
N ALA A 324 -1.57 2.12 9.60
CA ALA A 324 -0.69 2.29 8.44
C ALA A 324 -0.58 1.05 7.56
N LEU A 325 -0.57 1.26 6.25
CA LEU A 325 -0.32 0.28 5.21
C LEU A 325 1.19 0.19 4.97
N TYR A 326 1.77 -1.01 5.03
CA TYR A 326 3.15 -1.28 4.69
C TYR A 326 3.24 -2.08 3.38
N PHE A 327 4.21 -1.72 2.53
CA PHE A 327 4.41 -2.40 1.26
C PHE A 327 5.07 -3.77 1.45
N GLY A 328 4.69 -4.76 0.62
CA GLY A 328 5.09 -6.15 0.79
C GLY A 328 6.59 -6.37 0.63
N ASP A 329 7.21 -5.74 -0.35
CA ASP A 329 8.64 -5.79 -0.62
C ASP A 329 9.44 -5.27 0.57
N ARG A 330 8.97 -4.16 1.17
CA ARG A 330 9.56 -3.56 2.36
C ARG A 330 9.31 -4.41 3.61
N TRP A 331 8.18 -5.11 3.67
CA TRP A 331 7.88 -6.07 4.73
C TRP A 331 8.80 -7.30 4.67
N VAL A 332 9.05 -7.86 3.48
CA VAL A 332 9.99 -8.98 3.29
C VAL A 332 11.40 -8.58 3.72
N GLU A 333 11.82 -7.37 3.35
CA GLU A 333 13.11 -6.84 3.75
C GLU A 333 13.22 -6.62 5.27
N LEU A 334 12.16 -6.09 5.90
CA LEU A 334 12.08 -5.98 7.36
C LEU A 334 12.14 -7.34 8.06
N HIS A 335 11.50 -8.37 7.49
CA HIS A 335 11.58 -9.73 8.00
C HIS A 335 13.03 -10.27 7.94
N SER A 336 13.73 -10.03 6.82
CA SER A 336 15.16 -10.35 6.72
C SER A 336 15.99 -9.56 7.75
N PHE A 337 15.68 -8.28 7.95
CA PHE A 337 16.35 -7.44 8.94
C PHE A 337 16.20 -7.99 10.36
N LEU A 338 14.96 -8.29 10.79
CA LEU A 338 14.72 -8.80 12.14
C LEU A 338 15.45 -10.14 12.37
N SER A 339 15.38 -11.06 11.40
CA SER A 339 16.05 -12.37 11.49
C SER A 339 17.56 -12.23 11.69
N ASN A 340 18.21 -11.36 10.92
CA ASN A 340 19.64 -11.09 11.04
C ASN A 340 19.98 -10.34 12.34
N ARG A 341 19.14 -9.37 12.74
CA ARG A 341 19.29 -8.57 13.95
C ARG A 341 19.27 -9.42 15.22
N ILE A 342 18.37 -10.41 15.28
CA ILE A 342 18.27 -11.37 16.38
C ILE A 342 19.46 -12.32 16.38
N SER A 343 19.81 -12.84 15.20
CA SER A 343 20.97 -13.74 15.05
C SER A 343 22.29 -13.08 15.50
N ALA A 344 22.48 -11.79 15.17
CA ALA A 344 23.65 -11.03 15.60
C ALA A 344 23.70 -10.83 17.13
N GLU A 345 22.54 -10.61 17.74
CA GLU A 345 22.40 -10.47 19.19
C GLU A 345 22.71 -11.77 19.92
N HIS A 346 22.15 -12.90 19.49
CA HIS A 346 22.39 -14.21 20.09
C HIS A 346 23.84 -14.68 19.90
N LYS A 347 24.53 -14.29 18.81
CA LYS A 347 25.97 -14.56 18.60
C LYS A 347 26.87 -13.72 19.50
N THR A 348 26.45 -12.51 19.89
CA THR A 348 27.23 -11.60 20.75
C THR A 348 26.48 -11.20 22.04
N PRO A 349 26.13 -12.16 22.91
CA PRO A 349 25.20 -11.96 24.04
C PRO A 349 25.74 -11.06 25.18
N LYS A 350 26.95 -10.49 25.03
CA LYS A 350 27.59 -9.63 26.04
C LYS A 350 27.46 -8.12 25.74
N LYS A 351 26.76 -7.72 24.67
CA LYS A 351 26.49 -6.30 24.42
C LYS A 351 25.48 -5.79 25.45
N SER A 352 25.74 -4.63 26.03
CA SER A 352 24.77 -3.95 26.91
C SER A 352 23.49 -3.64 26.14
N PRO A 353 22.30 -3.82 26.76
CA PRO A 353 21.03 -3.45 26.13
C PRO A 353 21.06 -1.99 25.66
N ARG A 354 20.47 -1.71 24.49
CA ARG A 354 20.47 -0.36 23.92
C ARG A 354 19.40 0.51 24.58
N THR A 355 19.66 1.81 24.64
CA THR A 355 18.65 2.79 25.05
C THR A 355 17.53 2.84 24.02
N LYS A 356 16.30 2.78 24.49
CA LYS A 356 15.09 2.83 23.67
C LYS A 356 14.83 4.25 23.17
N LEU A 357 14.44 4.40 21.90
CA LEU A 357 14.07 5.69 21.31
C LEU A 357 12.55 5.89 21.25
N ILE A 358 11.80 4.80 21.14
CA ILE A 358 10.34 4.83 21.07
C ILE A 358 9.77 4.62 22.49
N SER A 359 8.69 5.32 22.81
CA SER A 359 7.96 5.11 24.07
C SER A 359 7.45 3.67 24.20
N GLU A 360 7.37 3.16 25.43
CA GLU A 360 6.76 1.85 25.73
C GLU A 360 5.23 1.82 25.49
N THR A 361 4.62 2.94 25.10
CA THR A 361 3.23 2.97 24.62
C THR A 361 3.07 2.34 23.23
N PHE A 362 4.16 2.22 22.47
CA PHE A 362 4.21 1.54 21.17
C PHE A 362 4.71 0.11 21.33
N PRO A 363 4.30 -0.80 20.43
CA PRO A 363 4.76 -2.18 20.47
C PRO A 363 6.28 -2.29 20.21
N ALA A 364 6.93 -3.31 20.78
CA ALA A 364 8.38 -3.51 20.70
C ALA A 364 8.92 -3.60 19.27
N TRP A 365 8.12 -4.14 18.34
CA TRP A 365 8.54 -4.26 16.94
C TRP A 365 8.80 -2.90 16.29
N ALA A 366 8.18 -1.82 16.79
CA ALA A 366 8.36 -0.48 16.26
C ALA A 366 9.81 0.00 16.38
N GLU A 367 10.53 -0.41 17.43
CA GLU A 367 11.93 -0.03 17.63
C GLU A 367 12.82 -0.65 16.54
N TYR A 368 12.63 -1.95 16.24
CA TYR A 368 13.31 -2.62 15.14
C TYR A 368 12.95 -2.01 13.79
N MET A 369 11.68 -1.66 13.58
CA MET A 369 11.26 -1.00 12.36
C MET A 369 11.90 0.38 12.22
N LEU A 370 12.03 1.14 13.29
CA LEU A 370 12.71 2.44 13.27
C LEU A 370 14.21 2.29 12.95
N GLU A 371 14.90 1.32 13.56
CA GLU A 371 16.30 1.01 13.20
C GLU A 371 16.41 0.73 11.69
N PHE A 372 15.54 -0.15 11.18
CA PHE A 372 15.49 -0.49 9.76
C PHE A 372 15.22 0.73 8.87
N MET A 373 14.18 1.51 9.17
CA MET A 373 13.81 2.73 8.43
C MET A 373 14.99 3.71 8.38
N ARG A 374 15.71 3.89 9.48
CA ARG A 374 16.88 4.78 9.52
C ARG A 374 18.07 4.24 8.74
N THR A 375 18.32 2.93 8.75
CA THR A 375 19.41 2.33 7.96
C THR A 375 19.16 2.39 6.45
N ARG A 376 17.90 2.37 6.01
CA ARG A 376 17.53 2.41 4.60
C ARG A 376 17.07 3.78 4.09
N GLY A 377 16.84 4.73 5.00
CA GLY A 377 16.27 6.03 4.64
C GLY A 377 14.77 5.95 4.34
N TYR A 378 14.08 4.91 4.78
CA TYR A 378 12.67 4.69 4.48
C TYR A 378 11.74 5.56 5.31
N GLY A 379 10.67 6.04 4.68
CA GLY A 379 9.62 6.82 5.32
C GLY A 379 8.22 6.31 5.00
N LEU A 380 7.26 6.69 5.84
CA LEU A 380 5.83 6.56 5.55
C LEU A 380 5.30 7.89 5.03
N ILE A 381 4.35 7.84 4.10
CA ILE A 381 3.60 9.02 3.69
C ILE A 381 2.45 9.22 4.67
N TYR A 382 2.46 10.35 5.38
CA TYR A 382 1.40 10.76 6.29
C TYR A 382 0.37 11.64 5.57
N PRO A 383 -0.93 11.51 5.91
CA PRO A 383 -1.99 12.21 5.22
C PRO A 383 -2.00 13.71 5.58
N GLY A 384 -2.21 14.55 4.57
CA GLY A 384 -2.73 15.90 4.76
C GLY A 384 -4.25 15.90 4.64
N THR A 385 -4.93 16.79 5.36
CA THR A 385 -6.39 16.95 5.28
C THR A 385 -6.75 18.43 5.11
N LEU A 386 -7.80 18.71 4.32
CA LEU A 386 -8.26 20.07 4.04
C LEU A 386 -9.03 20.68 5.22
N SER A 387 -9.64 19.83 6.03
CA SER A 387 -10.41 20.15 7.24
C SER A 387 -9.68 19.61 8.48
N SER A 388 -10.18 19.92 9.68
CA SER A 388 -9.73 19.28 10.92
C SER A 388 -10.17 17.81 11.07
N GLU A 389 -10.52 17.15 9.96
CA GLU A 389 -10.95 15.75 9.93
C GLU A 389 -9.77 14.83 9.62
N SER A 390 -9.92 13.54 9.92
CA SER A 390 -8.92 12.50 9.69
C SER A 390 -9.50 11.25 9.02
N LEU A 391 -8.62 10.41 8.47
CA LEU A 391 -9.00 9.13 7.85
C LEU A 391 -9.05 8.00 8.88
N ALA A 392 -8.24 8.09 9.93
CA ALA A 392 -8.28 7.24 11.09
C ALA A 392 -8.16 8.07 12.36
N LYS A 393 -8.95 7.70 13.36
CA LYS A 393 -8.97 8.28 14.70
C LYS A 393 -8.53 7.22 15.69
N VAL A 394 -7.58 7.54 16.56
CA VAL A 394 -7.20 6.66 17.68
C VAL A 394 -7.84 7.16 18.96
N HIS A 395 -8.58 6.25 19.60
CA HIS A 395 -9.31 6.53 20.81
C HIS A 395 -8.44 6.31 22.05
N ASN A 396 -8.69 7.12 23.09
CA ASN A 396 -7.90 7.09 24.32
C ASN A 396 -8.49 6.15 25.39
N GLU A 397 -9.78 5.86 25.33
CA GLU A 397 -10.41 4.96 26.29
C GLU A 397 -10.02 3.50 26.07
N LEU A 398 -10.06 2.72 27.16
CA LEU A 398 -9.73 1.29 27.15
C LEU A 398 -8.33 0.99 26.57
N TYR A 399 -7.43 1.98 26.61
CA TYR A 399 -6.03 1.79 26.23
C TYR A 399 -5.41 0.66 27.06
N GLN A 400 -4.63 -0.18 26.39
CA GLN A 400 -3.85 -1.24 27.00
C GLN A 400 -2.40 -1.08 26.58
N LEU A 401 -1.51 -1.17 27.56
CA LEU A 401 -0.08 -1.20 27.31
C LEU A 401 0.25 -2.47 26.49
N PRO A 402 1.17 -2.41 25.51
CA PRO A 402 1.63 -3.59 24.80
C PRO A 402 2.07 -4.69 25.76
N GLU A 403 1.76 -5.95 25.41
CA GLU A 403 1.87 -7.10 26.33
C GLU A 403 3.29 -7.34 26.86
N GLU A 404 4.31 -7.03 26.07
CA GLU A 404 5.71 -7.12 26.43
C GLU A 404 6.11 -6.16 27.56
N PHE A 405 5.36 -5.06 27.74
CA PHE A 405 5.60 -4.06 28.79
C PHE A 405 4.60 -4.16 29.94
N GLN A 406 3.60 -5.05 29.86
CA GLN A 406 2.65 -5.27 30.95
C GLN A 406 3.34 -5.86 32.19
N VAL A 407 2.99 -5.38 33.39
CA VAL A 407 3.48 -5.99 34.63
C VAL A 407 2.63 -7.22 34.96
N PRO A 408 3.22 -8.39 35.30
CA PRO A 408 2.45 -9.58 35.65
C PRO A 408 1.47 -9.31 36.79
N LEU A 409 0.22 -9.76 36.62
CA LEU A 409 -0.82 -9.74 37.67
C LEU A 409 -0.50 -10.67 38.88
N SER A 410 0.63 -11.39 38.87
CA SER A 410 0.93 -12.51 39.77
C SER A 410 1.92 -12.20 40.89
N GLU A 411 2.46 -10.99 41.01
CA GLU A 411 3.27 -10.64 42.18
C GLU A 411 2.41 -9.88 43.20
N PRO A 412 1.84 -10.54 44.23
CA PRO A 412 1.45 -9.82 45.41
C PRO A 412 2.71 -9.13 45.91
N LYS A 413 2.65 -7.79 46.13
CA LYS A 413 3.74 -7.00 46.73
C LYS A 413 4.39 -7.82 47.85
N GLN A 414 5.49 -8.49 47.55
CA GLN A 414 6.25 -9.19 48.57
C GLN A 414 6.74 -8.09 49.49
N LYS A 415 6.39 -8.20 50.77
CA LYS A 415 6.94 -7.32 51.80
C LYS A 415 8.45 -7.30 51.62
N ALA A 416 9.00 -6.08 51.62
CA ALA A 416 10.44 -5.81 51.57
C ALA A 416 11.19 -6.83 52.45
N GLY A 417 11.95 -7.71 51.81
CA GLY A 417 12.65 -8.81 52.45
C GLY A 417 13.50 -9.57 51.44
N ASP A 418 14.69 -9.02 51.14
CA ASP A 418 15.95 -9.70 50.79
C ASP A 418 15.92 -10.96 49.89
N ALA A 419 15.05 -10.99 48.88
CA ALA A 419 15.24 -11.87 47.72
C ALA A 419 15.73 -11.02 46.53
N PRO A 420 16.85 -11.36 45.87
CA PRO A 420 17.23 -10.68 44.64
C PRO A 420 16.08 -10.82 43.63
N PRO A 421 15.71 -9.74 42.93
CA PRO A 421 14.62 -9.79 41.98
C PRO A 421 14.89 -10.91 40.95
N PRO A 422 13.85 -11.65 40.53
CA PRO A 422 14.02 -12.65 39.48
C PRO A 422 14.70 -11.97 38.28
N LYS A 423 15.80 -12.56 37.78
CA LYS A 423 16.51 -12.04 36.62
C LYS A 423 15.53 -12.00 35.46
N LYS A 424 15.07 -10.80 35.11
CA LYS A 424 14.34 -10.58 33.86
C LYS A 424 15.20 -11.17 32.73
N PRO A 425 14.61 -11.91 31.77
CA PRO A 425 15.36 -12.38 30.62
C PRO A 425 16.09 -11.21 29.97
N ALA A 426 17.29 -11.44 29.42
CA ALA A 426 18.05 -10.39 28.76
C ALA A 426 17.17 -9.78 27.66
N GLN A 427 16.91 -8.48 27.77
CA GLN A 427 16.11 -7.76 26.78
C GLN A 427 17.03 -6.95 25.86
N PRO A 428 16.68 -6.85 24.56
CA PRO A 428 17.47 -6.12 23.56
C PRO A 428 17.55 -4.62 23.84
N PHE A 429 16.47 -4.07 24.40
CA PHE A 429 16.33 -2.65 24.73
C PHE A 429 16.05 -2.46 26.22
N LEU A 430 16.61 -1.41 26.78
CA LEU A 430 16.34 -0.97 28.14
C LEU A 430 14.88 -0.53 28.27
N THR A 431 14.21 -1.00 29.31
CA THR A 431 12.88 -0.55 29.72
C THR A 431 12.99 0.42 30.87
N ASP A 432 12.05 1.37 30.96
CA ASP A 432 11.96 2.29 32.09
C ASP A 432 11.55 1.55 33.38
N GLU A 433 11.88 2.12 34.55
CA GLU A 433 11.53 1.53 35.84
C GLU A 433 10.03 1.60 36.15
N SER A 434 9.32 2.54 35.54
CA SER A 434 7.88 2.74 35.69
C SER A 434 7.18 2.76 34.34
N PRO A 435 6.01 2.11 34.22
CA PRO A 435 5.25 2.10 32.98
C PRO A 435 4.83 3.53 32.60
N PRO A 436 4.87 3.89 31.31
CA PRO A 436 4.49 5.24 30.87
C PRO A 436 3.01 5.49 31.15
N PRO A 437 2.62 6.77 31.33
CA PRO A 437 1.21 7.13 31.38
C PRO A 437 0.53 6.76 30.04
N PRO A 438 -0.79 6.47 30.05
CA PRO A 438 -1.54 6.27 28.83
C PRO A 438 -1.39 7.45 27.86
N PRO A 439 -1.26 7.21 26.55
CA PRO A 439 -1.16 8.28 25.56
C PRO A 439 -2.46 9.09 25.51
N VAL A 440 -2.33 10.38 25.19
CA VAL A 440 -3.47 11.32 25.05
C VAL A 440 -3.51 11.82 23.61
N ASN A 441 -4.13 11.05 22.73
CA ASN A 441 -4.21 11.35 21.30
C ASN A 441 -5.30 12.40 21.00
N ALA A 442 -5.07 13.23 19.99
CA ALA A 442 -6.07 14.15 19.48
C ALA A 442 -7.17 13.39 18.71
N GLU A 443 -8.39 13.44 19.23
CA GLU A 443 -9.55 12.73 18.70
C GLU A 443 -10.29 13.54 17.64
N THR A 444 -9.68 13.69 16.47
CA THR A 444 -10.26 14.44 15.35
C THR A 444 -11.47 13.73 14.74
N PRO A 445 -12.51 14.46 14.26
CA PRO A 445 -13.63 13.86 13.55
C PRO A 445 -13.18 13.11 12.30
N LEU A 446 -13.86 12.01 11.97
CA LEU A 446 -13.56 11.25 10.75
C LEU A 446 -14.18 11.92 9.52
N VAL A 447 -13.51 11.80 8.37
CA VAL A 447 -14.09 12.22 7.08
C VAL A 447 -15.38 11.43 6.84
N PRO A 448 -16.55 12.10 6.66
CA PRO A 448 -17.81 11.42 6.45
C PRO A 448 -17.95 10.92 5.01
N PHE A 449 -18.77 9.89 4.83
CA PHE A 449 -19.08 9.33 3.51
C PHE A 449 -19.74 10.33 2.53
N SER A 450 -20.44 11.35 3.06
CA SER A 450 -21.14 12.36 2.26
C SER A 450 -20.21 13.32 1.52
N ARG A 451 -18.92 13.36 1.87
CA ARG A 451 -17.93 14.20 1.18
C ARG A 451 -17.03 13.29 0.35
N PRO A 452 -16.98 13.44 -0.98
CA PRO A 452 -16.15 12.59 -1.81
C PRO A 452 -14.66 12.81 -1.49
N LEU A 453 -13.86 11.76 -1.65
CA LEU A 453 -12.46 11.74 -1.20
C LEU A 453 -11.63 12.91 -1.76
N HIS A 454 -11.79 13.24 -3.04
CA HIS A 454 -11.03 14.33 -3.68
C HIS A 454 -11.29 15.71 -3.03
N ALA A 455 -12.48 15.93 -2.47
CA ALA A 455 -12.84 17.17 -1.79
C ALA A 455 -12.42 17.17 -0.30
N ALA A 456 -12.12 16.01 0.28
CA ALA A 456 -11.59 15.88 1.63
C ALA A 456 -10.07 16.05 1.68
N LEU A 457 -9.38 15.71 0.59
CA LEU A 457 -7.92 15.80 0.48
C LEU A 457 -7.46 17.21 0.11
N PRO A 458 -6.23 17.60 0.51
CA PRO A 458 -5.57 18.80 0.03
C PRO A 458 -5.47 18.85 -1.50
N PHE A 459 -5.26 20.04 -2.03
CA PHE A 459 -4.98 20.28 -3.47
C PHE A 459 -6.08 19.75 -4.41
N ASP A 460 -7.34 19.76 -3.96
CA ASP A 460 -8.47 19.17 -4.71
C ASP A 460 -8.20 17.71 -5.10
N GLY A 461 -7.54 16.97 -4.20
CA GLY A 461 -7.17 15.57 -4.39
C GLY A 461 -6.03 15.33 -5.39
N ASP A 462 -5.38 16.36 -5.94
CA ASP A 462 -4.14 16.22 -6.72
C ASP A 462 -2.99 15.85 -5.78
N LEU A 463 -2.59 14.57 -5.78
CA LEU A 463 -1.54 14.08 -4.91
C LEU A 463 -0.19 14.65 -5.34
N PRO A 464 0.59 15.27 -4.44
CA PRO A 464 1.90 15.78 -4.78
C PRO A 464 2.89 14.64 -5.03
N GLU A 465 3.85 14.86 -5.91
CA GLU A 465 4.97 13.94 -6.07
C GLU A 465 5.83 13.91 -4.80
N ILE A 466 6.45 12.76 -4.50
CA ILE A 466 7.21 12.53 -3.26
C ILE A 466 8.36 13.54 -3.07
N PRO A 467 9.10 13.98 -4.10
CA PRO A 467 10.14 15.00 -3.94
C PRO A 467 9.57 16.38 -3.55
N HIS A 468 8.32 16.66 -3.92
CA HIS A 468 7.66 17.92 -3.62
C HIS A 468 7.10 17.99 -2.19
N MET A 469 6.92 16.83 -1.54
CA MET A 469 6.47 16.75 -0.15
C MET A 469 7.59 17.15 0.83
N PRO A 470 7.26 17.64 2.04
CA PRO A 470 8.22 17.81 3.13
C PRO A 470 8.70 16.44 3.65
N HIS A 471 9.99 16.31 3.96
CA HIS A 471 10.57 15.09 4.53
C HIS A 471 11.01 15.33 5.96
N LEU A 472 10.65 14.42 6.86
CA LEU A 472 10.98 14.47 8.28
C LEU A 472 11.84 13.26 8.67
N LEU A 473 12.91 13.54 9.41
CA LEU A 473 13.66 12.51 10.13
C LEU A 473 12.83 11.97 11.30
N TYR A 474 13.28 10.84 11.88
CA TYR A 474 12.63 10.25 13.06
C TYR A 474 12.44 11.24 14.23
N SER A 475 13.32 12.24 14.34
CA SER A 475 13.27 13.30 15.35
C SER A 475 12.22 14.40 15.07
N GLY A 476 11.47 14.31 13.97
CA GLY A 476 10.52 15.34 13.54
C GLY A 476 11.17 16.58 12.92
N LYS A 477 12.48 16.53 12.63
CA LYS A 477 13.20 17.61 11.95
C LYS A 477 13.05 17.49 10.43
N LEU A 478 12.82 18.62 9.78
CA LEU A 478 12.81 18.71 8.32
C LEU A 478 14.20 18.41 7.75
N ILE A 479 14.20 17.71 6.63
CA ILE A 479 15.38 17.38 5.85
C ILE A 479 15.06 17.57 4.36
N GLU A 480 16.03 18.03 3.58
CA GLU A 480 15.89 18.08 2.12
C GLU A 480 15.90 16.66 1.55
N PRO A 481 15.01 16.31 0.58
CA PRO A 481 14.92 14.97 0.02
C PRO A 481 16.26 14.39 -0.47
N ALA A 482 17.09 15.22 -1.09
CA ALA A 482 18.41 14.82 -1.60
C ALA A 482 19.39 14.38 -0.50
N ASN A 483 19.19 14.81 0.75
CA ASN A 483 20.07 14.49 1.87
C ASN A 483 19.62 13.22 2.63
N VAL A 484 18.41 12.71 2.39
CA VAL A 484 17.85 11.54 3.11
C VAL A 484 18.73 10.31 2.94
N THR A 485 19.14 10.01 1.72
CA THR A 485 20.01 8.86 1.42
C THR A 485 21.37 8.99 2.12
N ARG A 486 21.95 10.19 2.15
CA ARG A 486 23.25 10.43 2.80
C ARG A 486 23.19 10.22 4.32
N GLU A 487 22.13 10.69 4.97
CA GLU A 487 21.91 10.45 6.40
C GLU A 487 21.70 8.95 6.69
N ALA A 488 20.96 8.26 5.83
CA ALA A 488 20.75 6.82 5.94
C ALA A 488 22.05 6.03 5.80
N ASP A 489 22.88 6.34 4.79
CA ASP A 489 24.18 5.69 4.58
C ASP A 489 25.11 5.90 5.77
N ALA A 490 25.15 7.13 6.32
CA ALA A 490 25.94 7.46 7.50
C ALA A 490 25.47 6.69 8.74
N PHE A 491 24.16 6.52 8.91
CA PHE A 491 23.60 5.72 9.99
C PHE A 491 23.85 4.22 9.78
N ALA A 492 23.69 3.71 8.56
CA ALA A 492 23.93 2.32 8.21
C ALA A 492 25.40 1.92 8.44
N ALA A 493 26.36 2.80 8.14
CA ALA A 493 27.77 2.56 8.44
C ALA A 493 28.02 2.34 9.95
N LYS A 494 27.46 3.21 10.79
CA LYS A 494 27.55 3.06 12.26
C LYS A 494 26.82 1.83 12.77
N PHE A 495 25.64 1.56 12.21
CA PHE A 495 24.84 0.40 12.57
C PHE A 495 25.57 -0.92 12.27
N ARG A 496 26.23 -1.02 11.11
CA ARG A 496 27.03 -2.20 10.72
C ARG A 496 28.15 -2.49 11.73
N GLU A 497 28.83 -1.46 12.21
CA GLU A 497 29.89 -1.61 13.21
C GLU A 497 29.32 -1.96 14.60
N GLU A 498 28.36 -1.19 15.09
CA GLU A 498 27.85 -1.33 16.46
C GLU A 498 26.95 -2.54 16.66
N VAL A 499 26.07 -2.84 15.69
CA VAL A 499 25.03 -3.88 15.79
C VAL A 499 25.37 -5.03 14.87
N GLY A 500 25.68 -4.73 13.60
CA GLY A 500 25.96 -5.72 12.55
C GLY A 500 27.21 -6.56 12.81
N GLY A 501 28.15 -6.10 13.64
CA GLY A 501 29.40 -6.81 13.93
C GLY A 501 30.40 -6.76 12.77
N CYS A 502 30.24 -5.81 11.86
CA CYS A 502 31.06 -5.67 10.66
C CYS A 502 32.35 -4.90 10.92
N ALA A 503 33.43 -5.34 10.24
CA ALA A 503 34.63 -4.52 10.10
C ALA A 503 34.38 -3.33 9.14
N PRO A 504 35.16 -2.24 9.25
CA PRO A 504 35.07 -1.12 8.31
C PRO A 504 35.22 -1.58 6.87
N VAL A 505 34.32 -1.14 6.00
CA VAL A 505 34.34 -1.49 4.58
C VAL A 505 35.60 -0.90 3.92
N PRO A 506 36.30 -1.65 3.04
CA PRO A 506 37.44 -1.13 2.28
C PRO A 506 37.08 0.12 1.46
N LYS A 507 38.00 1.08 1.38
CA LYS A 507 37.78 2.33 0.63
C LYS A 507 37.45 2.05 -0.84
N GLY A 508 36.40 2.68 -1.37
CA GLY A 508 35.96 2.57 -2.77
C GLY A 508 35.05 1.37 -3.06
N ARG A 509 34.75 0.54 -2.06
CA ARG A 509 33.77 -0.54 -2.15
C ARG A 509 32.60 -0.27 -1.22
N ARG A 510 31.42 -0.71 -1.61
CA ARG A 510 30.24 -0.78 -0.76
C ARG A 510 29.70 -2.20 -0.73
N ARG A 511 28.87 -2.49 0.27
CA ARG A 511 28.18 -3.78 0.31
C ARG A 511 27.04 -3.78 -0.69
N LYS A 512 26.92 -4.88 -1.43
CA LYS A 512 25.86 -5.09 -2.40
C LYS A 512 24.52 -5.22 -1.67
N VAL A 513 23.56 -4.36 -2.02
CA VAL A 513 22.21 -4.40 -1.46
C VAL A 513 21.36 -5.31 -2.34
N LEU A 514 20.87 -6.42 -1.80
CA LEU A 514 19.98 -7.31 -2.53
C LEU A 514 18.51 -6.98 -2.22
N PRO A 515 17.63 -6.85 -3.23
CA PRO A 515 16.21 -6.57 -3.00
C PRO A 515 15.58 -7.61 -2.07
N GLY A 516 14.84 -7.15 -1.06
CA GLY A 516 14.20 -8.03 -0.08
C GLY A 516 15.13 -8.64 0.98
N SER A 517 16.42 -8.31 0.96
CA SER A 517 17.38 -8.76 1.96
C SER A 517 18.01 -7.58 2.70
N ALA A 518 18.18 -7.74 4.00
CA ALA A 518 18.92 -6.81 4.85
C ALA A 518 20.28 -7.38 5.28
N ARG A 519 20.78 -8.43 4.60
CA ARG A 519 22.03 -9.11 4.96
C ARG A 519 23.25 -8.21 4.86
N ASP A 520 23.23 -7.20 3.99
CA ASP A 520 24.31 -6.22 3.85
C ASP A 520 24.58 -5.40 5.13
N LEU A 521 23.62 -5.35 6.06
CA LEU A 521 23.75 -4.64 7.33
C LEU A 521 24.44 -5.46 8.43
N PHE A 522 24.69 -6.76 8.21
CA PHE A 522 25.19 -7.69 9.23
C PHE A 522 26.40 -8.47 8.74
N CYS A 523 27.25 -8.85 9.69
CA CYS A 523 28.43 -9.65 9.45
C CYS A 523 28.46 -10.89 10.34
N PHE A 524 28.61 -12.04 9.71
CA PHE A 524 28.64 -13.34 10.37
C PHE A 524 29.94 -14.11 10.14
N GLY A 525 30.90 -13.55 9.41
CA GLY A 525 32.21 -14.15 9.13
C GLY A 525 32.21 -15.13 7.95
N ASP A 526 31.13 -15.11 7.15
CA ASP A 526 30.94 -15.89 5.92
C ASP A 526 30.87 -15.00 4.68
N GLU A 527 31.49 -13.80 4.74
CA GLU A 527 31.43 -12.83 3.65
C GLU A 527 32.57 -13.00 2.64
N ASP A 528 32.22 -12.95 1.36
CA ASP A 528 33.13 -13.17 0.23
C ASP A 528 33.24 -11.91 -0.65
N GLU A 529 34.09 -11.94 -1.69
CA GLU A 529 34.25 -10.80 -2.61
C GLU A 529 32.94 -10.42 -3.34
N ASP A 530 32.04 -11.38 -3.55
CA ASP A 530 30.74 -11.19 -4.23
C ASP A 530 29.72 -10.36 -3.41
N ASP A 531 29.97 -10.17 -2.11
CA ASP A 531 29.14 -9.34 -1.23
C ASP A 531 29.45 -7.83 -1.35
N PHE A 532 30.46 -7.48 -2.14
CA PHE A 532 30.91 -6.10 -2.35
C PHE A 532 30.76 -5.69 -3.82
N GLU A 533 30.44 -4.42 -4.03
CA GLU A 533 30.38 -3.78 -5.33
C GLU A 533 31.17 -2.47 -5.29
N ASP A 534 31.70 -2.04 -6.43
CA ASP A 534 32.44 -0.78 -6.53
C ASP A 534 31.47 0.40 -6.37
N GLU A 535 31.89 1.46 -5.66
CA GLU A 535 31.01 2.59 -5.34
C GLU A 535 30.43 3.29 -6.58
N ASP A 536 31.15 3.24 -7.71
CA ASP A 536 30.80 3.85 -8.99
C ASP A 536 29.78 3.03 -9.82
N GLU A 537 29.56 1.74 -9.51
CA GLU A 537 28.56 0.88 -10.16
C GLU A 537 27.23 0.94 -9.39
N ARG A 538 26.44 1.99 -9.62
CA ARG A 538 25.06 2.09 -9.10
C ARG A 538 24.08 1.37 -10.04
N LEU A 539 24.00 0.03 -9.95
CA LEU A 539 23.19 -0.81 -10.86
C LEU A 539 21.83 -1.26 -10.31
N LEU A 540 21.28 -0.61 -9.28
CA LEU A 540 19.90 -0.90 -8.85
C LEU A 540 19.00 0.29 -9.13
N GLY A 541 18.68 0.45 -10.41
CA GLY A 541 17.51 1.22 -10.85
C GLY A 541 16.21 0.42 -10.62
N PRO A 542 15.04 1.07 -10.73
CA PRO A 542 13.74 0.43 -10.58
C PRO A 542 13.58 -0.83 -11.47
N GLU A 543 14.23 -0.86 -12.63
CA GLU A 543 14.23 -2.02 -13.54
C GLU A 543 14.82 -3.29 -12.92
N ALA A 544 15.88 -3.19 -12.11
CA ALA A 544 16.50 -4.36 -11.48
C ALA A 544 15.64 -4.89 -10.32
N THR A 545 15.02 -4.00 -9.55
CA THR A 545 14.06 -4.38 -8.50
C THR A 545 12.77 -4.94 -9.07
N ASP A 546 12.28 -4.36 -10.16
CA ASP A 546 11.07 -4.82 -10.85
C ASP A 546 11.32 -6.17 -11.53
N ALA A 547 12.46 -6.34 -12.21
CA ALA A 547 12.86 -7.64 -12.78
C ALA A 547 13.05 -8.70 -11.69
N PHE A 548 13.66 -8.36 -10.55
CA PHE A 548 13.84 -9.27 -9.41
C PHE A 548 12.50 -9.74 -8.84
N TRP A 549 11.51 -8.84 -8.72
CA TRP A 549 10.17 -9.19 -8.25
C TRP A 549 9.21 -9.63 -9.36
N GLY A 550 9.70 -9.85 -10.59
CA GLY A 550 8.91 -10.36 -11.71
C GLY A 550 7.89 -9.36 -12.29
N ARG A 551 8.04 -8.06 -12.04
CA ARG A 551 7.35 -7.01 -12.80
C ARG A 551 7.92 -7.01 -14.22
N LYS A 552 7.09 -7.34 -15.20
CA LYS A 552 7.41 -7.04 -16.60
C LYS A 552 7.48 -5.51 -16.74
N PRO A 553 8.56 -4.93 -17.30
CA PRO A 553 8.58 -3.51 -17.59
C PRO A 553 7.38 -3.16 -18.47
N ALA A 554 6.78 -2.01 -18.23
CA ALA A 554 5.86 -1.44 -19.21
C ALA A 554 6.68 -1.25 -20.49
N VAL A 555 6.34 -2.00 -21.53
CA VAL A 555 6.97 -1.86 -22.84
C VAL A 555 6.67 -0.45 -23.34
N VAL A 556 7.61 0.47 -23.13
CA VAL A 556 7.71 1.68 -23.95
C VAL A 556 8.47 1.23 -25.19
N GLU A 557 7.73 0.72 -26.18
CA GLU A 557 8.30 0.41 -27.48
C GLU A 557 8.65 1.74 -28.16
N GLU A 558 9.91 2.16 -28.04
CA GLU A 558 10.49 3.09 -29.00
C GLU A 558 10.58 2.39 -30.36
N ASP A 559 9.88 2.94 -31.35
CA ASP A 559 9.97 2.67 -32.78
C ASP A 559 9.95 1.19 -33.22
N ALA A 560 8.76 0.58 -33.14
CA ALA A 560 8.40 -0.64 -33.86
C ALA A 560 8.24 -0.46 -35.38
N SER A 561 9.11 0.31 -36.05
CA SER A 561 9.13 0.43 -37.52
C SER A 561 10.08 -0.55 -38.21
N SER A 562 10.98 -1.22 -37.47
CA SER A 562 12.00 -2.10 -38.06
C SER A 562 11.66 -3.60 -38.02
N VAL A 563 10.74 -4.04 -37.16
CA VAL A 563 10.45 -5.48 -36.95
C VAL A 563 9.39 -6.02 -37.94
N VAL A 564 8.52 -5.17 -38.48
CA VAL A 564 7.46 -5.56 -39.43
C VAL A 564 8.03 -5.86 -40.83
N ALA A 565 9.19 -5.30 -41.19
CA ALA A 565 9.85 -5.57 -42.47
C ALA A 565 10.43 -6.98 -42.56
N ALA A 566 10.92 -7.55 -41.45
CA ALA A 566 11.55 -8.87 -41.44
C ALA A 566 10.53 -10.04 -41.48
N ALA A 567 9.34 -9.85 -40.90
CA ALA A 567 8.30 -10.89 -40.86
C ALA A 567 7.54 -11.04 -42.19
N SER A 568 7.46 -9.98 -43.01
CA SER A 568 6.81 -10.03 -44.33
C SER A 568 7.67 -10.71 -45.42
N ALA A 569 8.99 -10.70 -45.28
CA ALA A 569 9.90 -11.34 -46.24
C ALA A 569 9.89 -12.88 -46.12
N ALA A 570 9.78 -13.42 -44.90
CA ALA A 570 9.81 -14.87 -44.64
C ALA A 570 8.51 -15.60 -45.04
N ALA A 571 7.38 -14.88 -45.16
CA ALA A 571 6.10 -15.47 -45.57
C ALA A 571 5.93 -15.57 -47.09
N SER A 572 6.77 -14.90 -47.89
CA SER A 572 6.69 -14.95 -49.36
C SER A 572 7.49 -16.09 -50.00
N GLU A 573 8.46 -16.68 -49.29
CA GLU A 573 9.29 -17.77 -49.83
C GLU A 573 8.72 -19.18 -49.60
N THR A 574 7.68 -19.33 -48.77
CA THR A 574 7.09 -20.64 -48.42
C THR A 574 5.87 -21.05 -49.26
N VAL A 575 5.42 -20.22 -50.20
CA VAL A 575 4.23 -20.51 -51.06
C VAL A 575 4.61 -20.97 -52.49
N SER A 576 5.90 -20.99 -52.85
CA SER A 576 6.35 -21.27 -54.23
C SER A 576 6.69 -22.76 -54.54
N SER A 577 6.68 -23.68 -53.57
CA SER A 577 7.25 -25.03 -53.75
C SER A 577 6.30 -26.22 -53.64
N ALA A 578 4.98 -26.03 -53.64
CA ALA A 578 4.04 -27.16 -53.51
C ALA A 578 2.84 -27.05 -54.48
N THR A 579 3.07 -27.26 -55.78
CA THR A 579 2.01 -27.70 -56.71
C THR A 579 2.60 -28.24 -58.03
N ALA A 580 3.02 -29.50 -58.04
CA ALA A 580 3.10 -30.32 -59.24
C ALA A 580 3.17 -31.80 -58.83
N VAL A 581 2.58 -32.70 -59.65
CA VAL A 581 2.42 -34.17 -59.51
C VAL A 581 1.07 -34.55 -58.87
N LYS A 582 -0.03 -34.61 -59.65
CA LYS A 582 -0.55 -35.73 -60.50
C LYS A 582 -0.95 -36.99 -59.73
N GLU A 583 -2.23 -37.35 -59.82
CA GLU A 583 -2.69 -38.75 -59.79
C GLU A 583 -3.79 -38.96 -60.84
N GLU A 584 -3.52 -39.89 -61.75
CA GLU A 584 -4.51 -40.62 -62.58
C GLU A 584 -5.20 -41.65 -61.68
N VAL A 585 -6.53 -41.71 -61.72
CA VAL A 585 -7.39 -42.86 -62.12
C VAL A 585 -8.83 -42.35 -62.18
#